data_AF-A0A0S7XHZ5-F1
#
_entry.id   AF-A0A0S7XHZ5-F1
#
_cell.length_a   1.000
_cell.length_b   1.000
_cell.length_c   1.000
_cell.angle_alpha   90.00
_cell.angle_beta   90.00
_cell.angle_gamma   90.00
#
_symmetry.space_group_name_H-M   'P 1'
#
loop_
_entity.id
_entity.type
_entity.pdbx_description
1 polymer ?
#
loop_
_entity_poly.entity_id
_entity_poly.type
_entity_poly.pdbx_seq_one_letter_code
_entity_poly.pdbx_strand_id
1 'polypeptide(L)' 'MSKRVETSQERFKRLATMRTNAVLRRLRILGNCANRQIYSYTQAEVEKVFSTIERQVKEIRAKFHFPKNENFRL' A
#
# COMPACT_ATOMS: atom_id res chain seq x y z
N MET A 1 -23.06 29.27 -7.90
CA MET A 1 -22.06 29.14 -6.81
C MET A 1 -20.79 28.55 -7.38
N SER A 2 -19.66 29.25 -7.31
CA SER A 2 -18.39 28.78 -7.87
C SER A 2 -17.79 27.68 -6.97
N LYS A 3 -17.42 26.52 -7.53
CA LYS A 3 -16.76 25.45 -6.78
C LYS A 3 -15.36 25.91 -6.37
N ARG A 4 -15.09 25.99 -5.06
CA ARG A 4 -13.73 26.21 -4.54
C ARG A 4 -12.82 25.07 -5.01
N VAL A 5 -11.70 25.42 -5.63
CA VAL A 5 -10.66 24.46 -6.04
C VAL A 5 -9.91 24.00 -4.79
N GLU A 6 -9.66 22.68 -4.69
CA GLU A 6 -8.93 22.10 -3.56
C GLU A 6 -7.45 22.52 -3.54
N THR A 7 -6.89 22.74 -2.34
CA THR A 7 -5.44 22.88 -2.13
C THR A 7 -4.72 21.55 -2.37
N SER A 8 -3.40 21.60 -2.60
CA SER A 8 -2.56 20.40 -2.73
C SER A 8 -2.67 19.47 -1.51
N GLN A 9 -2.76 20.03 -0.30
CA GLN A 9 -2.88 19.28 0.95
C GLN A 9 -4.27 18.64 1.11
N GLU A 10 -5.35 19.36 0.79
CA GLU A 10 -6.71 18.81 0.79
C GLU A 10 -6.82 17.66 -0.22
N ARG A 11 -6.26 17.84 -1.43
CA ARG A 11 -6.19 16.81 -2.46
C ARG A 11 -5.43 15.59 -1.99
N PHE A 12 -4.27 15.77 -1.35
CA PHE A 12 -3.48 14.68 -0.80
C PHE A 12 -4.29 13.89 0.23
N LYS A 13 -4.87 14.56 1.24
CA LYS A 13 -5.69 13.90 2.27
C LYS A 13 -6.85 13.12 1.67
N ARG A 14 -7.62 13.73 0.74
CA ARG A 14 -8.76 13.07 0.08
C ARG A 14 -8.32 11.82 -0.68
N LEU A 15 -7.30 11.93 -1.51
CA LEU A 15 -6.83 10.82 -2.34
C LEU A 15 -6.13 9.73 -1.52
N ALA A 16 -5.31 10.11 -0.54
CA ALA A 16 -4.60 9.17 0.33
C ALA A 16 -5.60 8.36 1.17
N THR A 17 -6.60 9.00 1.77
CA THR A 17 -7.65 8.30 2.53
C THR A 17 -8.42 7.33 1.64
N MET A 18 -8.89 7.79 0.47
CA MET A 18 -9.63 6.95 -0.47
C MET A 18 -8.81 5.72 -0.90
N ARG A 19 -7.54 5.92 -1.26
CA ARG A 19 -6.64 4.86 -1.73
C ARG A 19 -6.28 3.89 -0.61
N THR A 20 -6.02 4.39 0.60
CA THR A 20 -5.73 3.55 1.77
C THR A 20 -6.91 2.65 2.10
N ASN A 21 -8.13 3.20 2.11
CA ASN A 21 -9.34 2.41 2.31
C ASN A 21 -9.55 1.34 1.24
N ALA A 22 -9.18 1.62 -0.02
CA ALA A 22 -9.21 0.62 -1.09
C ALA A 22 -8.23 -0.53 -0.84
N VAL A 23 -6.99 -0.22 -0.42
CA VAL A 23 -5.99 -1.24 -0.05
C VAL A 23 -6.49 -2.11 1.11
N LEU A 24 -6.98 -1.49 2.20
CA LEU A 24 -7.50 -2.21 3.36
C LEU A 24 -8.66 -3.15 2.98
N ARG A 25 -9.57 -2.72 2.11
CA ARG A 25 -10.64 -3.59 1.60
C ARG A 25 -10.09 -4.79 0.82
N ARG A 26 -9.08 -4.58 -0.04
CA ARG A 26 -8.46 -5.67 -0.81
C ARG A 26 -7.74 -6.66 0.09
N LEU A 27 -7.03 -6.19 1.12
CA LEU A 27 -6.42 -7.06 2.12
C LEU A 27 -7.45 -7.89 2.90
N ARG A 28 -8.59 -7.29 3.26
CA ARG A 28 -9.69 -8.03 3.89
C ARG A 28 -10.24 -9.13 2.99
N ILE A 29 -10.48 -8.82 1.71
CA ILE A 29 -10.95 -9.81 0.74
C ILE A 29 -9.92 -10.94 0.56
N LEU A 30 -8.63 -10.61 0.47
CA LEU A 30 -7.55 -11.60 0.42
C LEU A 30 -7.56 -12.50 1.67
N GLY A 31 -7.85 -11.93 2.84
CA GLY A 31 -7.97 -12.68 4.10
C GLY A 31 -9.04 -13.79 4.06
N ASN A 32 -10.06 -13.67 3.21
CA ASN A 32 -11.07 -14.74 3.04
C ASN A 32 -10.46 -16.04 2.49
N CYS A 33 -9.35 -15.95 1.75
CA CYS A 33 -8.62 -17.12 1.26
C CYS A 33 -7.98 -17.95 2.39
N ALA A 34 -7.92 -17.43 3.62
CA ALA A 34 -7.45 -18.19 4.78
C ALA A 34 -8.37 -19.36 5.15
N ASN A 35 -9.62 -19.39 4.67
CA ASN A 35 -10.56 -20.46 4.97
C ASN A 35 -10.10 -21.80 4.35
N ARG A 36 -9.50 -22.66 5.18
CA ARG A 36 -9.00 -24.00 4.80
C ARG A 36 -10.08 -25.01 4.45
N GLN A 37 -11.36 -24.73 4.76
CA GLN A 37 -12.47 -25.58 4.33
C GLN A 37 -12.79 -25.38 2.84
N ILE A 38 -12.49 -24.20 2.28
CA ILE A 38 -12.77 -23.84 0.88
C ILE A 38 -11.51 -23.94 0.04
N TYR A 39 -10.35 -23.58 0.61
CA TYR A 39 -9.10 -23.47 -0.12
C TYR A 39 -8.02 -24.36 0.48
N SER A 40 -7.24 -24.99 -0.40
CA SER A 40 -5.98 -25.64 -0.05
C SER A 40 -4.82 -24.74 -0.45
N TYR A 41 -3.85 -24.58 0.44
CA TYR A 41 -2.64 -23.80 0.20
C TYR A 41 -1.52 -24.28 1.12
N THR A 42 -0.30 -24.14 0.64
CA THR A 42 0.92 -24.39 1.38
C THR A 42 1.40 -23.13 2.10
N GLN A 43 2.26 -23.31 3.11
CA GLN A 43 2.88 -22.17 3.78
C GLN A 43 3.74 -21.33 2.81
N ALA A 44 4.41 -21.98 1.85
CA ALA A 44 5.25 -21.30 0.87
C ALA A 44 4.44 -20.39 -0.07
N GLU A 45 3.22 -20.80 -0.46
CA GLU A 45 2.33 -19.97 -1.27
C GLU A 45 1.83 -18.75 -0.50
N VAL A 46 1.45 -18.93 0.77
CA VAL A 46 1.07 -17.82 1.66
C VAL A 46 2.22 -16.83 1.83
N GLU A 47 3.43 -17.33 2.07
CA GLU A 47 4.65 -16.52 2.21
C GLU A 47 4.93 -15.71 0.93
N LYS A 48 4.79 -16.34 -0.24
CA LYS A 48 4.99 -15.66 -1.53
C LYS A 48 4.00 -14.53 -1.77
N VAL A 49 2.74 -14.69 -1.34
CA VAL A 49 1.71 -13.65 -1.42
C VAL A 49 2.10 -12.45 -0.55
N PHE A 50 2.41 -12.68 0.72
CA PHE A 50 2.69 -11.59 1.65
C PHE A 50 4.04 -10.90 1.38
N SER A 51 5.10 -11.66 1.09
CA SER A 51 6.41 -11.07 0.74
C SER A 51 6.33 -10.18 -0.51
N THR A 52 5.48 -10.51 -1.48
CA THR A 52 5.22 -9.65 -2.66
C THR A 52 4.53 -8.35 -2.27
N ILE A 53 3.51 -8.41 -1.41
CA ILE A 53 2.77 -7.24 -0.92
C ILE A 53 3.70 -6.34 -0.10
N GLU A 54 4.47 -6.91 0.83
CA GLU A 54 5.40 -6.19 1.70
C GLU A 54 6.50 -5.49 0.91
N ARG A 55 7.08 -6.17 -0.09
CA ARG A 55 8.04 -5.55 -1.01
C ARG A 55 7.44 -4.33 -1.71
N GLN A 56 6.22 -4.45 -2.24
CA GLN A 56 5.55 -3.33 -2.90
C GLN A 56 5.28 -2.17 -1.92
N VAL A 57 4.87 -2.46 -0.68
CA VAL A 57 4.68 -1.44 0.36
C VAL A 57 5.99 -0.73 0.67
N LYS A 58 7.09 -1.46 0.81
CA LYS A 58 8.43 -0.90 1.03
C LYS A 58 8.85 0.02 -0.11
N GLU A 59 8.69 -0.41 -1.36
CA GLU A 59 9.00 0.40 -2.56
C GLU A 59 8.17 1.69 -2.61
N ILE A 60 6.87 1.64 -2.31
CA ILE A 60 6.01 2.84 -2.31
C ILE A 60 6.36 3.76 -1.15
N ARG A 61 6.64 3.22 0.05
CA ARG A 61 7.07 4.00 1.21
C ARG A 61 8.36 4.76 0.91
N ALA A 62 9.31 4.12 0.21
CA ALA A 62 10.56 4.75 -0.19
C ALA A 62 10.33 6.03 -1.02
N LYS A 63 9.27 6.11 -1.84
CA LYS A 63 8.95 7.33 -2.63
C LYS A 63 8.56 8.54 -1.78
N PHE A 64 8.17 8.34 -0.53
CA PHE A 64 7.88 9.43 0.42
C PHE A 64 9.14 9.92 1.15
N HIS A 65 10.23 9.15 1.09
CA HIS A 65 11.53 9.56 1.58
C HIS A 65 12.30 10.16 0.42
N PHE A 66 12.40 11.49 0.37
CA PHE A 66 13.35 12.14 -0.52
C PHE A 66 14.76 11.73 -0.07
N PRO A 67 15.61 11.15 -0.94
CA PRO A 67 17.00 10.97 -0.59
C PRO A 67 17.57 12.38 -0.32
N LYS A 68 17.99 12.64 0.92
CA LYS A 68 18.97 13.71 1.12
C LYS A 68 20.18 13.28 0.32
N ASN A 69 20.69 14.14 -0.57
CA ASN A 69 21.95 13.89 -1.25
C ASN A 69 23.04 13.75 -0.17
N GLU A 70 23.33 12.53 0.24
CA GLU A 70 24.52 12.22 1.00
C GLU A 70 25.65 12.14 0.00
N ASN A 71 26.38 13.26 -0.12
CA ASN A 71 27.62 13.28 -0.88
C ASN A 71 28.57 12.27 -0.23
N PHE A 72 28.75 11.11 -0.86
CA PHE A 72 29.78 10.16 -0.49
C PHE A 72 31.15 10.84 -0.58
N ARG A 73 31.93 10.77 0.50
CA ARG A 73 33.33 11.17 0.53
C ARG A 73 34.13 9.97 1.02
N LEU A 74 35.21 9.65 0.30
CA LEU A 74 36.22 8.67 0.70
C LEU A 74 37.00 9.17 1.92
#